data_AF-A0A9E4SZ81-F1
#
_entry.id   AF-A0A9E4SZ81-F1
#
_cell.length_a   1.000
_cell.length_b   1.000
_cell.length_c   1.000
_cell.angle_alpha   90.00
_cell.angle_beta   90.00
_cell.angle_gamma   90.00
#
_symmetry.space_group_name_H-M   'P 1'
#
loop_
_entity.id
_entity.type
_entity.pdbx_description
1 polymer ?
#
loop_
_entity_poly.entity_id
_entity_poly.type
_entity_poly.pdbx_seq_one_letter_code
_entity_poly.pdbx_strand_id
1 'polypeptide(L)'
;MADPKERLTYAATGVDPKAAEAGLRALLAFVRETESFREGAGEPLVPNGFFASVLKLTERLSLAISTDGVGSKSAVAQAVGRYESIGWDAVAVNVNDVICTGAEPIALVDYVSVQHPHEDLLAELGKGMRDGAERARIAIVGGELSQHPDGLTGPREGYAFDIAGTCVGILDGRAPITGAAIEPGDVVLGLPSDGIHANGMTLARHVLGDVGRKLPECGVSV
;
A
#
# COMPACT_ATOMS: atom_id res chain seq x y z
N MET A 1 24.57 6.72 33.38
CA MET A 1 24.01 5.41 32.99
C MET A 1 22.51 5.59 32.94
N ALA A 2 21.89 5.44 31.76
CA ALA A 2 20.45 5.65 31.58
C ALA A 2 19.65 4.44 32.09
N ASP A 3 18.47 4.73 32.65
CA ASP A 3 17.58 3.84 33.40
C ASP A 3 16.96 2.73 32.50
N PRO A 4 16.93 1.43 32.89
CA PRO A 4 16.55 0.31 32.01
C PRO A 4 15.04 0.15 31.71
N LYS A 5 14.21 1.19 31.80
CA LYS A 5 12.75 1.09 31.66
C LYS A 5 12.07 2.20 30.85
N GLU A 6 12.73 2.78 29.86
CA GLU A 6 11.99 3.41 28.76
C GLU A 6 11.37 2.30 27.90
N ARG A 7 10.10 1.95 28.20
CA ARG A 7 9.31 1.07 27.33
C ARG A 7 9.21 1.75 25.96
N LEU A 8 9.79 1.11 24.93
CA LEU A 8 9.57 1.47 23.54
C LEU A 8 8.07 1.57 23.26
N THR A 9 7.62 2.77 22.91
CA THR A 9 6.26 3.01 22.40
C THR A 9 6.35 3.26 20.91
N TYR A 10 5.32 2.85 20.15
CA TYR A 10 5.28 3.06 18.69
C TYR A 10 5.39 4.55 18.32
N ALA A 11 4.87 5.45 19.17
CA ALA A 11 5.03 6.89 19.04
C ALA A 11 6.50 7.34 19.08
N ALA A 12 7.35 6.69 19.87
CA ALA A 12 8.77 7.02 19.98
C ALA A 12 9.57 6.68 18.70
N THR A 13 9.00 5.93 17.76
CA THR A 13 9.63 5.61 16.47
C THR A 13 9.29 6.62 15.38
N GLY A 14 8.71 7.78 15.73
CA GLY A 14 8.31 8.82 14.78
C GLY A 14 6.93 8.62 14.14
N VAL A 15 6.19 7.59 14.54
CA VAL A 15 4.81 7.35 14.09
C VAL A 15 3.87 7.61 15.25
N ASP A 16 3.31 8.81 15.34
CA ASP A 16 2.30 9.16 16.36
C ASP A 16 0.90 8.75 15.87
N PRO A 17 0.30 7.68 16.43
CA PRO A 17 -1.02 7.21 15.98
C PRO A 17 -2.12 8.24 16.25
N LYS A 18 -1.99 9.06 17.30
CA LYS A 18 -2.98 10.08 17.62
C LYS A 18 -2.92 11.24 16.65
N ALA A 19 -1.71 11.67 16.28
CA ALA A 19 -1.53 12.71 15.26
C ALA A 19 -2.01 12.21 13.89
N ALA A 20 -1.72 10.95 13.53
CA ALA A 20 -2.23 10.33 12.32
C ALA A 20 -3.76 10.27 12.30
N GLU A 21 -4.39 9.84 13.40
CA GLU A 21 -5.85 9.80 13.54
C GLU A 21 -6.46 11.20 13.43
N ALA A 22 -5.87 12.20 14.09
CA ALA A 22 -6.33 13.58 14.03
C ALA A 22 -6.23 14.16 12.61
N GLY A 23 -5.10 13.91 11.92
CA GLY A 23 -4.89 14.32 10.54
C GLY A 23 -5.88 13.66 9.58
N LEU A 24 -6.07 12.34 9.70
CA LEU A 24 -7.05 11.60 8.91
C LEU A 24 -8.47 12.12 9.15
N ARG A 25 -8.84 12.39 10.41
CA ARG A 25 -10.15 12.97 10.75
C ARG A 25 -10.37 14.32 10.11
N ALA A 26 -9.34 15.18 10.10
CA ALA A 26 -9.41 16.49 9.47
C ALA A 26 -9.59 16.40 7.95
N LEU A 27 -8.90 15.46 7.29
CA LEU A 27 -9.07 15.20 5.86
C LEU A 27 -10.48 14.66 5.56
N LEU A 28 -10.91 13.63 6.29
CA LEU A 28 -12.20 12.96 6.08
C LEU A 28 -13.40 13.87 6.35
N ALA A 29 -13.25 14.92 7.16
CA ALA A 29 -14.30 15.90 7.40
C ALA A 29 -14.79 16.56 6.09
N PHE A 30 -13.88 16.80 5.13
CA PHE A 30 -14.23 17.36 3.82
C PHE A 30 -14.47 16.27 2.77
N VAL A 31 -13.63 15.23 2.75
CA VAL A 31 -13.73 14.18 1.73
C VAL A 31 -15.06 13.43 1.79
N ARG A 32 -15.60 13.18 3.00
CA ARG A 32 -16.88 12.46 3.13
C ARG A 32 -18.06 13.21 2.54
N GLU A 33 -18.04 14.54 2.54
CA GLU A 33 -19.11 15.33 1.90
C GLU A 33 -19.20 15.00 0.40
N THR A 34 -18.06 14.70 -0.23
CA THR A 34 -17.98 14.40 -1.67
C THR A 34 -18.66 13.11 -2.08
N GLU A 35 -18.89 12.17 -1.16
CA GLU A 35 -19.61 10.91 -1.43
C GLU A 35 -21.02 11.17 -1.94
N SER A 36 -21.66 12.25 -1.47
CA SER A 36 -23.01 12.65 -1.86
C SER A 36 -23.10 13.35 -3.22
N PHE A 37 -21.96 13.70 -3.84
CA PHE A 37 -21.96 14.50 -5.08
C PHE A 37 -22.27 13.66 -6.33
N ARG A 38 -22.39 12.33 -6.19
CA ARG A 38 -22.67 11.40 -7.28
C ARG A 38 -23.74 10.39 -6.91
N GLU A 39 -24.73 10.27 -7.79
CA GLU A 39 -25.80 9.27 -7.75
C GLU A 39 -25.79 8.45 -9.06
N GLY A 40 -26.16 7.17 -9.00
CA GLY A 40 -26.15 6.28 -10.16
C GLY A 40 -24.74 5.81 -10.52
N ALA A 41 -24.28 6.06 -11.75
CA ALA A 41 -22.94 5.66 -12.16
C ALA A 41 -21.88 6.53 -11.45
N GLY A 42 -21.04 5.89 -10.63
CA GLY A 42 -20.05 6.50 -9.75
C GLY A 42 -20.51 6.64 -8.29
N GLU A 43 -21.72 6.20 -7.94
CA GLU A 43 -22.24 6.22 -6.58
C GLU A 43 -21.44 5.26 -5.67
N PRO A 44 -20.93 5.72 -4.51
CA PRO A 44 -20.26 4.85 -3.55
C PRO A 44 -21.24 3.85 -2.91
N LEU A 45 -20.87 2.56 -2.93
CA LEU A 45 -21.65 1.46 -2.36
C LEU A 45 -21.15 1.00 -0.98
N VAL A 46 -19.98 1.49 -0.56
CA VAL A 46 -19.39 1.23 0.75
C VAL A 46 -18.87 2.55 1.35
N PRO A 47 -18.86 2.72 2.68
CA PRO A 47 -18.33 3.94 3.31
C PRO A 47 -16.82 4.12 3.10
N ASN A 48 -16.34 5.37 3.12
CA ASN A 48 -14.91 5.66 3.19
C ASN A 48 -14.24 4.98 4.40
N GLY A 49 -13.07 4.38 4.16
CA GLY A 49 -12.28 3.65 5.16
C GLY A 49 -12.43 2.13 5.11
N PHE A 50 -13.11 1.60 4.09
CA PHE A 50 -13.00 0.18 3.70
C PHE A 50 -11.67 -0.09 2.97
N PHE A 51 -11.27 -1.36 2.86
CA PHE A 51 -10.03 -1.76 2.16
C PHE A 51 -9.94 -1.20 0.73
N ALA A 52 -11.05 -1.27 -0.01
CA ALA A 52 -11.21 -0.62 -1.30
C ALA A 52 -12.57 0.08 -1.36
N SER A 53 -12.63 1.18 -2.09
CA SER A 53 -13.91 1.84 -2.41
C SER A 53 -14.62 1.04 -3.48
N VAL A 54 -15.95 0.92 -3.39
CA VAL A 54 -16.77 0.25 -4.40
C VAL A 54 -17.78 1.25 -4.94
N LEU A 55 -17.80 1.40 -6.26
CA LEU A 55 -18.63 2.34 -6.99
C LEU A 55 -19.60 1.59 -7.90
N LYS A 56 -20.85 2.03 -7.94
CA LYS A 56 -21.84 1.53 -8.91
C LYS A 56 -21.46 1.98 -10.32
N LEU A 57 -21.44 1.09 -11.30
CA LEU A 57 -21.33 1.46 -12.73
C LEU A 57 -22.67 1.29 -13.44
N THR A 58 -23.35 0.18 -13.16
CA THR A 58 -24.72 -0.12 -13.62
C THR A 58 -25.47 -0.82 -12.49
N GLU A 59 -26.73 -1.21 -12.70
CA GLU A 59 -27.47 -2.03 -11.72
C GLU A 59 -26.83 -3.40 -11.46
N ARG A 60 -26.00 -3.89 -12.39
CA ARG A 60 -25.37 -5.20 -12.31
C ARG A 60 -23.87 -5.14 -12.03
N LEU A 61 -23.20 -4.07 -12.48
CA LEU A 61 -21.74 -3.96 -12.47
C LEU A 61 -21.30 -2.90 -11.46
N SER A 62 -20.32 -3.24 -10.63
CA SER A 62 -19.62 -2.30 -9.74
C SER A 62 -18.12 -2.34 -9.97
N LEU A 63 -17.45 -1.23 -9.69
CA LEU A 63 -16.00 -1.06 -9.75
C LEU A 63 -15.46 -0.97 -8.34
N ALA A 64 -14.53 -1.85 -7.97
CA ALA A 64 -13.70 -1.67 -6.78
C ALA A 64 -12.43 -0.90 -7.17
N ILE A 65 -12.01 0.04 -6.34
CA ILE A 65 -10.78 0.81 -6.53
C ILE A 65 -10.04 0.97 -5.19
N SER A 66 -8.75 0.67 -5.18
CA SER A 66 -7.86 0.92 -4.04
C SER A 66 -6.58 1.59 -4.52
N THR A 67 -6.04 2.47 -3.69
CA THR A 67 -4.74 3.13 -3.86
C THR A 67 -3.96 2.97 -2.58
N ASP A 68 -2.78 2.38 -2.68
CA ASP A 68 -1.85 2.22 -1.58
C ASP A 68 -0.39 2.24 -2.05
N GLY A 69 0.51 2.60 -1.14
CA GLY A 69 1.96 2.64 -1.35
C GLY A 69 2.71 1.66 -0.45
N VAL A 70 3.98 1.41 -0.78
CA VAL A 70 4.80 0.44 -0.04
C VAL A 70 5.31 1.00 1.30
N GLY A 71 5.24 2.32 1.49
CA GLY A 71 5.57 2.99 2.73
C GLY A 71 7.06 2.86 3.12
N SER A 72 7.34 2.75 4.42
CA SER A 72 8.72 2.84 4.93
C SER A 72 9.62 1.64 4.62
N LYS A 73 9.10 0.61 3.93
CA LYS A 73 9.89 -0.48 3.34
C LYS A 73 10.73 -0.01 2.16
N SER A 74 10.32 1.02 1.43
CA SER A 74 11.13 1.65 0.38
C SER A 74 12.48 2.13 0.93
N ALA A 75 12.51 2.70 2.12
CA ALA A 75 13.76 3.13 2.75
C ALA A 75 14.69 1.97 3.15
N VAL A 76 14.15 0.79 3.47
CA VAL A 76 14.99 -0.41 3.67
C VAL A 76 15.60 -0.86 2.36
N ALA A 77 14.80 -0.93 1.30
CA ALA A 77 15.26 -1.25 -0.06
C ALA A 77 16.37 -0.29 -0.54
N GLN A 78 16.24 1.00 -0.27
CA GLN A 78 17.27 2.02 -0.53
C GLN A 78 18.56 1.76 0.23
N ALA A 79 18.46 1.43 1.53
CA ALA A 79 19.63 1.17 2.37
C ALA A 79 20.39 -0.09 1.93
N VAL A 80 19.69 -1.13 1.45
CA VAL A 80 20.32 -2.39 1.02
C VAL A 80 20.65 -2.44 -0.47
N GLY A 81 20.08 -1.54 -1.28
CA GLY A 81 20.25 -1.50 -2.73
C GLY A 81 19.60 -2.68 -3.45
N ARG A 82 18.37 -3.06 -3.04
CA ARG A 82 17.55 -4.10 -3.67
C ARG A 82 16.11 -3.59 -3.79
N TYR A 83 15.58 -3.54 -5.00
CA TYR A 83 14.29 -2.87 -5.26
C TYR A 83 13.23 -3.78 -5.86
N GLU A 84 13.60 -4.97 -6.35
CA GLU A 84 12.66 -5.90 -7.00
C GLU A 84 11.46 -6.24 -6.11
N SER A 85 11.69 -6.54 -4.83
CA SER A 85 10.61 -6.84 -3.89
C SER A 85 9.62 -5.68 -3.71
N ILE A 86 10.06 -4.44 -3.90
CA ILE A 86 9.23 -3.25 -3.73
C ILE A 86 8.23 -3.12 -4.89
N GLY A 87 8.64 -3.46 -6.11
CA GLY A 87 7.73 -3.52 -7.24
C GLY A 87 6.64 -4.58 -7.05
N TRP A 88 7.02 -5.73 -6.50
CA TRP A 88 6.06 -6.79 -6.13
C TRP A 88 5.08 -6.29 -5.05
N ASP A 89 5.60 -5.71 -3.96
CA ASP A 89 4.78 -5.22 -2.85
C ASP A 89 3.79 -4.14 -3.31
N ALA A 90 4.19 -3.24 -4.23
CA ALA A 90 3.34 -2.18 -4.76
C ALA A 90 2.08 -2.73 -5.46
N VAL A 91 2.20 -3.87 -6.14
CA VAL A 91 1.06 -4.58 -6.72
C VAL A 91 0.26 -5.28 -5.64
N ALA A 92 0.93 -6.04 -4.77
CA ALA A 92 0.28 -6.92 -3.79
C ALA A 92 -0.62 -6.16 -2.80
N VAL A 93 -0.16 -5.00 -2.28
CA VAL A 93 -0.95 -4.21 -1.32
C VAL A 93 -2.27 -3.75 -1.93
N ASN A 94 -2.24 -3.25 -3.16
CA ASN A 94 -3.43 -2.76 -3.86
C ASN A 94 -4.38 -3.88 -4.30
N VAL A 95 -3.83 -4.98 -4.80
CA VAL A 95 -4.61 -6.14 -5.26
C VAL A 95 -5.34 -6.81 -4.09
N ASN A 96 -4.66 -6.99 -2.96
CA ASN A 96 -5.24 -7.62 -1.78
C ASN A 96 -6.42 -6.82 -1.23
N ASP A 97 -6.32 -5.49 -1.21
CA ASP A 97 -7.40 -4.61 -0.78
C ASP A 97 -8.64 -4.71 -1.67
N VAL A 98 -8.45 -4.78 -2.99
CA VAL A 98 -9.54 -4.99 -3.94
C VAL A 98 -10.22 -6.36 -3.69
N ILE A 99 -9.44 -7.41 -3.48
CA ILE A 99 -9.96 -8.77 -3.23
C ILE A 99 -10.80 -8.83 -1.95
N CYS A 100 -10.47 -8.06 -0.91
CA CYS A 100 -11.24 -8.00 0.34
C CYS A 100 -12.71 -7.60 0.13
N THR A 101 -13.03 -6.90 -0.97
CA THR A 101 -14.41 -6.54 -1.33
C THR A 101 -15.16 -7.64 -2.09
N GLY A 102 -14.47 -8.73 -2.45
CA GLY A 102 -15.00 -9.79 -3.32
C GLY A 102 -14.88 -9.48 -4.81
N ALA A 103 -14.28 -8.36 -5.18
CA ALA A 103 -14.02 -7.97 -6.57
C ALA A 103 -12.92 -8.81 -7.21
N GLU A 104 -13.01 -8.99 -8.52
CA GLU A 104 -11.93 -9.53 -9.35
C GLU A 104 -11.03 -8.38 -9.81
N PRO A 105 -9.75 -8.32 -9.38
CA PRO A 105 -8.79 -7.34 -9.90
C PRO A 105 -8.59 -7.52 -11.40
N ILE A 106 -8.55 -6.42 -12.16
CA ILE A 106 -8.39 -6.47 -13.62
C ILE A 106 -7.25 -5.59 -14.15
N ALA A 107 -6.94 -4.49 -13.47
CA ALA A 107 -5.88 -3.59 -13.90
C ALA A 107 -5.27 -2.81 -12.73
N LEU A 108 -4.09 -2.27 -12.96
CA LEU A 108 -3.41 -1.35 -12.06
C LEU A 108 -2.75 -0.21 -12.84
N VAL A 109 -2.66 0.97 -12.22
CA VAL A 109 -1.74 2.03 -12.63
C VAL A 109 -0.77 2.35 -11.51
N ASP A 110 0.47 2.69 -11.83
CA ASP A 110 1.51 3.03 -10.85
C ASP A 110 1.85 4.52 -10.83
N TYR A 111 2.38 4.98 -9.69
CA TYR A 111 3.02 6.28 -9.53
C TYR A 111 4.37 6.06 -8.85
N VAL A 112 5.46 6.33 -9.59
CA VAL A 112 6.82 6.22 -9.09
C VAL A 112 7.44 7.60 -9.00
N SER A 113 7.80 8.01 -7.79
CA SER A 113 8.48 9.27 -7.54
C SER A 113 9.93 8.99 -7.15
N VAL A 114 10.89 9.55 -7.89
CA VAL A 114 12.32 9.31 -7.66
C VAL A 114 13.07 10.61 -7.43
N GLN A 115 14.14 10.56 -6.63
CA GLN A 115 15.10 11.66 -6.54
C GLN A 115 15.85 11.82 -7.86
N HIS A 116 16.36 10.70 -8.40
CA HIS A 116 16.96 10.60 -9.72
C HIS A 116 16.51 9.33 -10.46
N PRO A 117 16.33 9.37 -11.79
CA PRO A 117 15.82 8.25 -12.58
C PRO A 117 16.94 7.26 -12.91
N HIS A 118 17.47 6.59 -11.88
CA HIS A 118 18.49 5.57 -12.06
C HIS A 118 17.91 4.33 -12.76
N GLU A 119 18.55 3.89 -13.85
CA GLU A 119 18.10 2.77 -14.68
C GLU A 119 18.04 1.45 -13.89
N ASP A 120 19.02 1.20 -13.02
CA ASP A 120 19.08 0.00 -12.18
C ASP A 120 17.91 -0.08 -11.20
N LEU A 121 17.59 1.03 -10.53
CA LEU A 121 16.43 1.18 -9.65
C LEU A 121 15.12 0.89 -10.40
N LEU A 122 14.88 1.59 -11.51
CA LEU A 122 13.63 1.48 -12.26
C LEU A 122 13.48 0.09 -12.90
N ALA A 123 14.57 -0.52 -13.37
CA ALA A 123 14.55 -1.86 -13.92
C ALA A 123 14.20 -2.92 -12.88
N GLU A 124 14.71 -2.80 -11.65
CA GLU A 124 14.35 -3.72 -10.57
C GLU A 124 12.89 -3.54 -10.12
N LEU A 125 12.43 -2.30 -9.93
CA LEU A 125 11.01 -2.03 -9.64
C LEU A 125 10.11 -2.62 -10.73
N GLY A 126 10.45 -2.41 -12.00
CA GLY A 126 9.71 -2.95 -13.14
C GLY A 126 9.63 -4.47 -13.17
N LYS A 127 10.72 -5.18 -12.83
CA LYS A 127 10.72 -6.66 -12.70
C LYS A 127 9.75 -7.11 -11.62
N GLY A 128 9.80 -6.50 -10.43
CA GLY A 128 8.89 -6.82 -9.34
C GLY A 128 7.43 -6.58 -9.69
N MET A 129 7.14 -5.44 -10.32
CA MET A 129 5.80 -5.09 -10.78
C MET A 129 5.26 -6.08 -11.81
N ARG A 130 6.09 -6.48 -12.79
CA ARG A 130 5.73 -7.52 -13.76
C ARG A 130 5.35 -8.82 -13.06
N ASP A 131 6.17 -9.28 -12.12
CA ASP A 131 5.93 -10.53 -11.41
C ASP A 131 4.66 -10.44 -10.56
N GLY A 132 4.45 -9.30 -9.90
CA GLY A 132 3.22 -8.92 -9.20
C GLY A 132 1.99 -9.08 -10.08
N ALA A 133 2.02 -8.42 -11.24
CA ALA A 133 0.94 -8.43 -12.21
C ALA A 133 0.66 -9.82 -12.77
N GLU A 134 1.70 -10.62 -13.04
CA GLU A 134 1.57 -12.01 -13.50
C GLU A 134 0.83 -12.87 -12.47
N ARG A 135 1.24 -12.84 -11.19
CA ARG A 135 0.59 -13.63 -10.14
C ARG A 135 -0.83 -13.16 -9.85
N ALA A 136 -1.07 -11.85 -9.89
CA ALA A 136 -2.40 -11.27 -9.73
C ALA A 136 -3.29 -11.44 -10.98
N ARG A 137 -2.70 -11.81 -12.13
CA ARG A 137 -3.36 -11.91 -13.44
C ARG A 137 -4.02 -10.60 -13.88
N ILE A 138 -3.36 -9.47 -13.62
CA ILE A 138 -3.81 -8.13 -14.03
C ILE A 138 -2.88 -7.52 -15.06
N ALA A 139 -3.35 -6.48 -15.75
CA ALA A 139 -2.50 -5.62 -16.57
C ALA A 139 -2.10 -4.36 -15.81
N ILE A 140 -0.83 -3.97 -15.86
CA ILE A 140 -0.41 -2.61 -15.51
C ILE A 140 -0.61 -1.76 -16.76
N VAL A 141 -1.65 -0.94 -16.77
CA VAL A 141 -2.18 -0.30 -17.99
C VAL A 141 -1.66 1.12 -18.20
N GLY A 142 -0.93 1.66 -17.23
CA GLY A 142 -0.34 2.98 -17.28
C GLY A 142 0.30 3.34 -15.95
N GLY A 143 0.93 4.50 -15.91
CA GLY A 143 1.55 5.01 -14.70
C GLY A 143 2.23 6.35 -14.96
N GLU A 144 2.87 6.88 -13.93
CA GLU A 144 3.59 8.15 -13.98
C GLU A 144 4.95 8.03 -13.28
N LEU A 145 5.98 8.64 -13.88
CA LEU A 145 7.32 8.73 -13.32
C LEU A 145 7.67 10.18 -13.05
N SER A 146 7.73 10.57 -11.78
CA SER A 146 8.08 11.93 -11.37
C SER A 146 9.50 12.01 -10.79
N GLN A 147 10.16 13.15 -11.00
CA GLN A 147 11.51 13.41 -10.50
C GLN A 147 11.49 14.58 -9.51
N HIS A 148 11.93 14.34 -8.28
CA HIS A 148 11.92 15.29 -7.18
C HIS A 148 13.31 15.38 -6.51
N PRO A 149 14.32 15.94 -7.20
CA PRO A 149 15.72 15.93 -6.73
C PRO A 149 15.91 16.62 -5.36
N ASP A 150 15.13 17.67 -5.09
CA ASP A 150 15.20 18.46 -3.86
C ASP A 150 14.17 18.04 -2.79
N GLY A 151 13.14 17.28 -3.20
CA GLY A 151 11.97 16.97 -2.35
C GLY A 151 12.00 15.57 -1.74
N LEU A 152 12.68 14.61 -2.40
CA LEU A 152 12.82 13.25 -1.91
C LEU A 152 14.18 13.03 -1.28
N THR A 153 14.17 12.54 -0.04
CA THR A 153 15.37 12.19 0.71
C THR A 153 15.26 10.77 1.25
N GLY A 154 16.40 10.12 1.42
CA GLY A 154 16.44 8.71 1.80
C GLY A 154 17.82 8.34 2.35
N PRO A 155 17.96 7.13 2.91
CA PRO A 155 19.21 6.67 3.50
C PRO A 155 20.35 6.48 2.48
N ARG A 156 20.03 6.42 1.18
CA ARG A 156 21.01 6.35 0.09
C ARG A 156 20.87 7.58 -0.79
N GLU A 157 21.92 8.39 -0.84
CA GLU A 157 21.99 9.62 -1.64
C GLU A 157 21.72 9.32 -3.12
N GLY A 158 20.79 10.07 -3.72
CA GLY A 158 20.39 9.96 -5.12
C GLY A 158 19.34 8.87 -5.41
N TYR A 159 19.12 7.95 -4.48
CA TYR A 159 18.25 6.79 -4.67
C TYR A 159 16.96 6.87 -3.84
N ALA A 160 16.62 8.04 -3.28
CA ALA A 160 15.34 8.18 -2.60
C ALA A 160 14.20 8.01 -3.61
N PHE A 161 13.21 7.20 -3.26
CA PHE A 161 12.02 6.99 -4.08
C PHE A 161 10.80 6.64 -3.23
N ASP A 162 9.63 6.88 -3.80
CA ASP A 162 8.33 6.41 -3.33
C ASP A 162 7.58 5.75 -4.50
N ILE A 163 6.76 4.75 -4.19
CA ILE A 163 5.95 4.04 -5.17
C ILE A 163 4.57 3.75 -4.59
N ALA A 164 3.55 4.11 -5.35
CA ALA A 164 2.16 3.78 -5.10
C ALA A 164 1.55 3.10 -6.32
N GLY A 165 0.55 2.28 -6.07
CA GLY A 165 -0.30 1.70 -7.10
C GLY A 165 -1.74 2.16 -6.93
N THR A 166 -2.54 1.99 -7.97
CA THR A 166 -4.00 2.06 -7.89
C THR A 166 -4.56 0.87 -8.65
N CYS A 167 -5.13 -0.09 -7.93
CA CYS A 167 -5.77 -1.25 -8.53
C CYS A 167 -7.26 -1.00 -8.72
N VAL A 168 -7.78 -1.46 -9.86
CA VAL A 168 -9.20 -1.55 -10.13
C VAL A 168 -9.63 -3.00 -10.29
N GLY A 169 -10.80 -3.32 -9.74
CA GLY A 169 -11.46 -4.61 -9.87
C GLY A 169 -12.93 -4.46 -10.16
N ILE A 170 -13.59 -5.55 -10.54
CA ILE A 170 -15.01 -5.55 -10.89
C ILE A 170 -15.81 -6.53 -10.04
N LEU A 171 -17.05 -6.15 -9.75
CA LEU A 171 -18.09 -7.04 -9.27
C LEU A 171 -19.19 -7.10 -10.33
N ASP A 172 -19.27 -8.22 -11.06
CA ASP A 172 -20.36 -8.48 -12.00
C ASP A 172 -21.44 -9.34 -11.32
N GLY A 173 -22.63 -8.76 -11.13
CA GLY A 173 -23.80 -9.43 -10.57
C GLY A 173 -23.65 -9.83 -9.10
N ARG A 174 -22.69 -9.24 -8.38
CA ARG A 174 -22.38 -9.55 -6.98
C ARG A 174 -22.36 -8.26 -6.15
N ALA A 175 -22.88 -8.33 -4.93
CA ALA A 175 -22.74 -7.27 -3.94
C ALA A 175 -21.33 -7.31 -3.31
N PRO A 176 -20.79 -6.16 -2.87
CA PRO A 176 -19.52 -6.13 -2.17
C PRO A 176 -19.60 -6.87 -0.83
N ILE A 177 -18.50 -7.55 -0.47
CA ILE A 177 -18.34 -8.19 0.83
C ILE A 177 -18.02 -7.10 1.86
N THR A 178 -18.95 -6.84 2.77
CA THR A 178 -18.82 -5.78 3.79
C THR A 178 -18.63 -6.31 5.22
N GLY A 179 -18.76 -7.62 5.41
CA GLY A 179 -18.80 -8.23 6.75
C GLY A 179 -20.13 -8.05 7.49
N ALA A 180 -21.14 -7.41 6.88
CA ALA A 180 -22.45 -7.18 7.52
C ALA A 180 -23.21 -8.47 7.88
N ALA A 181 -22.83 -9.61 7.30
CA ALA A 181 -23.43 -10.92 7.56
C ALA A 181 -22.67 -11.75 8.63
N ILE A 182 -21.58 -11.22 9.21
CA ILE A 182 -20.80 -11.93 10.23
C ILE A 182 -21.62 -12.08 11.52
N GLU A 183 -21.65 -13.28 12.09
CA GLU A 183 -22.40 -13.59 13.31
C GLU A 183 -21.63 -14.49 14.31
N PRO A 184 -22.01 -14.48 15.61
CA PRO A 184 -21.40 -15.38 16.59
C PRO A 184 -21.53 -16.85 16.18
N GLY A 185 -20.39 -17.54 16.04
CA GLY A 185 -20.33 -18.92 15.56
C GLY A 185 -19.55 -19.06 14.26
N ASP A 186 -19.35 -17.96 13.52
CA ASP A 186 -18.47 -17.93 12.36
C ASP A 186 -17.01 -18.25 12.74
N VAL A 187 -16.30 -18.86 11.78
CA VAL A 187 -14.89 -19.23 11.93
C VAL A 187 -13.98 -18.20 11.28
N VAL A 188 -12.87 -17.89 11.93
CA VAL A 188 -11.81 -17.05 11.35
C VAL A 188 -10.76 -17.95 10.72
N LEU A 189 -10.56 -17.81 9.41
CA LEU A 189 -9.51 -18.50 8.66
C LEU A 189 -8.37 -17.52 8.38
N GLY A 190 -7.16 -17.88 8.79
CA GLY A 190 -5.94 -17.11 8.52
C GLY A 190 -5.13 -17.78 7.41
N LEU A 191 -4.67 -16.98 6.45
CA LEU A 191 -3.67 -17.42 5.47
C LEU A 191 -2.28 -16.99 5.98
N PRO A 192 -1.25 -17.84 5.85
CA PRO A 192 0.10 -17.48 6.27
C PRO A 192 0.64 -16.31 5.43
N SER A 193 1.38 -15.41 6.08
CA SER A 193 2.13 -14.35 5.41
C SER A 193 3.59 -14.78 5.17
N ASP A 194 4.23 -14.17 4.18
CA ASP A 194 5.67 -14.34 3.88
C ASP A 194 6.59 -13.48 4.77
N GLY A 195 6.03 -12.92 5.87
CA GLY A 195 6.74 -12.05 6.81
C GLY A 195 5.89 -10.84 7.21
N ILE A 196 6.55 -9.70 7.35
CA ILE A 196 5.92 -8.42 7.76
C ILE A 196 5.28 -7.65 6.60
N HIS A 197 5.37 -8.17 5.37
CA HIS A 197 4.85 -7.56 4.14
C HIS A 197 5.36 -6.11 3.98
N ALA A 198 4.47 -5.14 3.70
CA ALA A 198 4.79 -3.72 3.56
C ALA A 198 4.53 -2.91 4.85
N ASN A 199 4.10 -3.56 5.94
CA ASN A 199 3.63 -2.88 7.14
C ASN A 199 4.61 -2.98 8.32
N GLY A 200 4.55 -2.02 9.24
CA GLY A 200 5.32 -2.04 10.49
C GLY A 200 6.83 -1.81 10.34
N MET A 201 7.31 -1.44 9.15
CA MET A 201 8.74 -1.34 8.86
C MET A 201 9.45 -0.25 9.66
N THR A 202 8.76 0.84 10.01
CA THR A 202 9.34 1.90 10.85
C THR A 202 9.74 1.39 12.23
N LEU A 203 8.88 0.58 12.87
CA LEU A 203 9.19 -0.06 14.14
C LEU A 203 10.31 -1.09 13.99
N ALA A 204 10.25 -1.92 12.94
CA ALA A 204 11.28 -2.91 12.67
C ALA A 204 12.67 -2.27 12.54
N ARG A 205 12.78 -1.18 11.77
CA ARG A 205 14.02 -0.40 11.63
C ARG A 205 14.48 0.19 12.96
N HIS A 206 13.57 0.78 13.73
CA HIS A 206 13.92 1.40 15.01
C HIS A 206 14.46 0.37 16.01
N VAL A 207 13.84 -0.81 16.09
CA VAL A 207 14.28 -1.90 17.00
C VAL A 207 15.62 -2.49 16.57
N LEU A 208 15.89 -2.60 15.27
CA LEU A 208 17.16 -3.13 14.74
C LEU A 208 18.31 -2.11 14.79
N GLY A 209 18.01 -0.83 15.05
CA GLY A 209 18.95 0.30 14.98
C GLY A 209 19.13 0.83 13.56
N ASP A 210 19.47 2.12 13.42
CA ASP A 210 19.73 2.75 12.11
C ASP A 210 20.70 1.88 11.29
N VAL A 211 20.23 1.49 10.11
CA VAL A 211 20.67 0.31 9.36
C VAL A 211 22.03 0.56 8.71
N GLY A 212 23.10 0.56 9.51
CA GLY A 212 24.49 0.49 9.07
C GLY A 212 25.03 -0.96 9.00
N ARG A 213 24.24 -1.95 9.44
CA ARG A 213 24.57 -3.37 9.32
C ARG A 213 23.93 -3.94 8.06
N LYS A 214 24.77 -4.34 7.09
CA LYS A 214 24.31 -5.18 5.97
C LYS A 214 23.76 -6.49 6.54
N LEU A 215 22.45 -6.61 6.60
CA LEU A 215 21.77 -7.86 6.87
C LEU A 215 21.52 -8.53 5.50
N PRO A 216 22.24 -9.61 5.16
CA PRO A 216 22.24 -10.17 3.79
C PRO A 216 20.87 -10.67 3.30
N GLU A 217 19.92 -10.88 4.22
CA GLU A 217 18.56 -11.36 3.95
C GLU A 217 17.50 -10.23 3.89
N CYS A 218 17.86 -8.98 4.17
CA CYS A 218 16.90 -7.86 4.11
C CYS A 218 16.61 -7.42 2.67
N GLY A 219 15.37 -6.96 2.44
CA GLY A 219 14.92 -6.45 1.13
C GLY A 219 14.48 -7.54 0.14
N VAL A 220 14.06 -8.70 0.62
CA VAL A 220 13.45 -9.77 -0.18
C VAL A 220 12.03 -9.96 0.31
N SER A 221 11.05 -9.89 -0.59
CA SER A 221 9.72 -10.46 -0.39
C SER A 221 9.78 -11.86 -1.01
N VAL A 222 9.50 -12.90 -0.22
CA VAL A 222 9.36 -14.28 -0.72
C VAL A 222 7.94 -14.50 -1.25
#